data_AF-X1ISK4-F1
#
_entry.id   AF-X1ISK4-F1
#
_cell.length_a   1.000
_cell.length_b   1.000
_cell.length_c   1.000
_cell.angle_alpha   90.00
_cell.angle_beta   90.00
_cell.angle_gamma   90.00
#
_symmetry.space_group_name_H-M   'P 1'
#
loop_
_entity.id
_entity.type
_entity.pdbx_description
1 polymer ?
#
loop_
_entity_poly.entity_id
_entity_poly.type
_entity_poly.pdbx_seq_one_letter_code
_entity_poly.pdbx_strand_id
1 'polypeptide(L)'
;VRLNYHLAPPLLPLGKDARGRPRKIRIGGWLRGPFRLLAALKGLRGTALDPFGYTAERRMERALIGWYEDLIALMLRELPRHGAAALLPLATAAMDIRGYGPVKDKAVQDVRARVERLVAALATNDTPRRAA
;
A
#
# COMPACT_ATOMS: atom_id res chain seq x y z
N VAL A 1 -22.47 -26.16 -17.51
CA VAL A 1 -22.02 -24.73 -17.51
C VAL A 1 -20.54 -24.67 -17.81
N ARG A 2 -20.08 -23.86 -18.80
CA ARG A 2 -18.65 -23.66 -19.08
C ARG A 2 -18.12 -22.50 -18.23
N LEU A 3 -17.27 -22.80 -17.25
CA LEU A 3 -16.64 -21.80 -16.38
C LEU A 3 -15.62 -20.96 -17.15
N ASN A 4 -15.66 -19.65 -16.99
CA ASN A 4 -14.71 -18.70 -17.57
C ASN A 4 -14.23 -17.73 -16.49
N TYR A 5 -12.94 -17.42 -16.51
CA TYR A 5 -12.29 -16.46 -15.63
C TYR A 5 -11.97 -15.19 -16.41
N HIS A 6 -12.26 -14.04 -15.82
CA HIS A 6 -11.90 -12.72 -16.38
C HIS A 6 -10.81 -12.11 -15.52
N LEU A 7 -9.58 -12.07 -16.03
CA LEU A 7 -8.40 -11.67 -15.27
C LEU A 7 -7.60 -10.63 -16.03
N ALA A 8 -6.85 -9.82 -15.30
CA ALA A 8 -5.76 -9.02 -15.83
C ALA A 8 -4.45 -9.56 -15.23
N PRO A 9 -3.83 -10.60 -15.84
CA PRO A 9 -2.61 -11.20 -15.33
C PRO A 9 -1.49 -10.16 -15.23
N PRO A 10 -0.96 -9.89 -14.02
CA PRO A 10 -0.01 -8.80 -13.80
C PRO A 10 1.37 -9.07 -14.44
N LEU A 11 1.70 -10.34 -14.70
CA LEU A 11 2.97 -10.74 -15.30
C LEU A 11 2.95 -10.80 -16.83
N LEU A 12 1.75 -10.75 -17.45
CA LEU A 12 1.64 -10.80 -18.91
C LEU A 12 1.58 -9.37 -19.46
N PRO A 13 2.41 -9.03 -20.47
CA PRO A 13 2.39 -7.71 -21.09
C PRO A 13 1.19 -7.56 -22.03
N LEU A 14 -0.02 -7.59 -21.47
CA LEU A 14 -1.29 -7.50 -22.21
C LEU A 14 -1.66 -6.05 -22.58
N GLY A 15 -0.85 -5.09 -22.16
CA GLY A 15 -1.06 -3.66 -22.37
C GLY A 15 -2.17 -3.07 -21.51
N LYS A 16 -2.50 -1.82 -21.80
CA LYS A 16 -3.57 -1.06 -21.15
C LYS A 16 -4.77 -0.95 -22.09
N ASP A 17 -5.97 -0.86 -21.53
CA ASP A 17 -7.18 -0.52 -22.27
C ASP A 17 -7.22 0.98 -22.63
N ALA A 18 -8.26 1.41 -23.35
CA ALA A 18 -8.46 2.80 -23.75
C ALA A 18 -8.56 3.79 -22.57
N ARG A 19 -8.74 3.28 -21.33
CA ARG A 19 -8.82 4.07 -20.10
C ARG A 19 -7.53 3.99 -19.29
N GLY A 20 -6.46 3.43 -19.85
CA GLY A 20 -5.15 3.29 -19.21
C GLY A 20 -5.07 2.17 -18.17
N ARG A 21 -6.07 1.27 -18.09
CA ARG A 21 -6.14 0.20 -17.08
C ARG A 21 -5.66 -1.14 -17.63
N PRO A 22 -5.17 -2.07 -16.79
CA PRO A 22 -4.74 -3.39 -17.23
C PRO A 22 -5.82 -4.13 -18.03
N ARG A 23 -5.46 -4.61 -19.23
CA ARG A 23 -6.41 -5.27 -20.14
C ARG A 23 -6.90 -6.58 -19.53
N LYS A 24 -8.22 -6.72 -19.39
CA LYS A 24 -8.86 -7.98 -18.95
C LYS A 24 -8.96 -8.96 -20.11
N ILE A 25 -8.61 -10.21 -19.85
CA ILE A 25 -8.74 -11.32 -20.80
C ILE A 25 -9.64 -12.42 -20.23
N ARG A 26 -10.31 -13.14 -21.13
CA ARG A 26 -11.11 -14.31 -20.80
C ARG A 26 -10.24 -15.56 -20.88
N ILE A 27 -10.17 -16.31 -19.80
CA ILE A 27 -9.47 -17.59 -19.73
C ILE A 27 -10.49 -18.68 -19.41
N GLY A 28 -10.43 -19.80 -20.12
CA GLY A 28 -11.34 -20.93 -19.91
C GLY A 28 -11.15 -21.62 -18.55
N GLY A 29 -12.04 -22.56 -18.25
CA GLY A 29 -12.08 -23.29 -16.97
C GLY A 29 -10.81 -24.09 -16.62
N TRP A 30 -9.92 -24.34 -17.60
CA TRP A 30 -8.64 -25.02 -17.37
C TRP A 30 -7.73 -24.28 -16.37
N LEU A 31 -7.95 -22.97 -16.17
CA LEU A 31 -7.21 -22.16 -15.21
C LEU A 31 -7.35 -22.61 -13.74
N ARG A 32 -8.34 -23.47 -13.45
CA ARG A 32 -8.50 -24.08 -12.13
C ARG A 32 -7.25 -24.86 -11.70
N GLY A 33 -6.57 -25.55 -12.62
CA GLY A 33 -5.33 -26.29 -12.34
C GLY A 33 -4.20 -25.37 -11.86
N PRO A 34 -3.79 -24.38 -12.66
CA PRO A 34 -2.81 -23.36 -12.27
C PRO A 34 -3.15 -22.66 -10.95
N PHE A 35 -4.42 -22.34 -10.69
CA PHE A 35 -4.79 -21.74 -9.41
C PHE A 35 -4.58 -22.66 -8.20
N ARG A 36 -4.79 -23.97 -8.34
CA ARG A 36 -4.46 -24.93 -7.26
C ARG A 36 -2.96 -24.99 -6.99
N LEU A 37 -2.14 -24.94 -8.04
CA LEU A 37 -0.69 -24.86 -7.89
C LEU A 37 -0.28 -23.55 -7.19
N LEU A 38 -0.78 -22.40 -7.64
CA LEU A 38 -0.51 -21.11 -7.00
C LEU A 38 -0.96 -21.08 -5.53
N ALA A 39 -2.05 -21.78 -5.19
CA ALA A 39 -2.51 -21.90 -3.80
C ALA A 39 -1.54 -22.71 -2.94
N ALA A 40 -0.95 -23.79 -3.48
CA ALA A 40 0.09 -24.56 -2.79
C ALA A 40 1.39 -23.75 -2.61
N LEU A 41 1.71 -22.88 -3.57
CA LEU A 41 2.88 -21.99 -3.52
C LEU A 41 2.68 -20.75 -2.63
N LYS A 42 1.62 -20.69 -1.80
CA LYS A 42 1.39 -19.55 -0.89
C LYS A 42 2.55 -19.25 0.05
N GLY A 43 3.37 -20.26 0.38
CA GLY A 43 4.55 -20.10 1.22
C GLY A 43 5.70 -19.32 0.57
N LEU A 44 5.70 -19.16 -0.76
CA LEU A 44 6.69 -18.33 -1.45
C LEU A 44 6.44 -16.83 -1.22
N ARG A 45 5.23 -16.43 -0.81
CA ARG A 45 4.88 -15.02 -0.62
C ARG A 45 5.83 -14.36 0.38
N GLY A 46 6.37 -13.20 0.02
CA GLY A 46 7.33 -12.49 0.86
C GLY A 46 8.78 -13.02 0.78
N THR A 47 9.02 -14.13 0.09
CA THR A 47 10.38 -14.64 -0.18
C THR A 47 10.95 -14.08 -1.47
N ALA A 48 12.25 -14.30 -1.73
CA ALA A 48 12.89 -13.97 -3.00
C ALA A 48 12.32 -14.78 -4.19
N LEU A 49 11.61 -15.88 -3.93
CA LEU A 49 10.97 -16.72 -4.96
C LEU A 49 9.51 -16.30 -5.25
N ASP A 50 9.07 -15.12 -4.80
CA ASP A 50 7.76 -14.55 -5.13
C ASP A 50 7.82 -13.69 -6.41
N PRO A 51 7.44 -14.22 -7.59
CA PRO A 51 7.46 -13.44 -8.82
C PRO A 51 6.49 -12.24 -8.78
N PHE A 52 5.39 -12.35 -8.01
CA PHE A 52 4.42 -11.25 -7.88
C PHE A 52 4.93 -10.15 -6.96
N GLY A 53 5.83 -10.49 -6.03
CA GLY A 53 6.48 -9.54 -5.13
C GLY A 53 7.32 -8.48 -5.85
N TYR A 54 7.80 -8.77 -7.06
CA TYR A 54 8.61 -7.85 -7.86
C TYR A 54 7.82 -6.79 -8.62
N THR A 55 6.48 -6.91 -8.67
CA THR A 55 5.61 -5.90 -9.29
C THR A 55 5.70 -4.57 -8.54
N ALA A 56 5.55 -3.45 -9.25
CA ALA A 56 5.62 -2.10 -8.65
C ALA A 56 4.60 -1.92 -7.52
N GLU A 57 3.36 -2.41 -7.71
CA GLU A 57 2.30 -2.37 -6.70
C GLU A 57 2.71 -3.13 -5.44
N ARG A 58 3.20 -4.37 -5.56
CA ARG A 58 3.64 -5.15 -4.38
C ARG A 58 4.86 -4.59 -3.67
N ARG A 59 5.81 -3.97 -4.40
CA ARG A 59 6.94 -3.28 -3.78
C ARG A 59 6.46 -2.06 -2.98
N MET A 60 5.57 -1.25 -3.56
CA MET A 60 4.97 -0.11 -2.89
C MET A 60 4.21 -0.55 -1.62
N GLU A 61 3.37 -1.59 -1.71
CA GLU A 61 2.62 -2.11 -0.55
C GLU A 61 3.53 -2.54 0.60
N ARG A 62 4.65 -3.22 0.29
CA ARG A 62 5.62 -3.62 1.32
C ARG A 62 6.35 -2.42 1.90
N ALA A 63 6.73 -1.46 1.06
CA ALA A 63 7.39 -0.23 1.52
C ALA A 63 6.48 0.63 2.42
N LEU A 64 5.15 0.54 2.27
CA LEU A 64 4.21 1.24 3.16
C LEU A 64 4.24 0.74 4.59
N ILE A 65 4.58 -0.54 4.81
CA ILE A 65 4.71 -1.11 6.17
C ILE A 65 5.83 -0.38 6.91
N GLY A 66 7.05 -0.42 6.35
CA GLY A 66 8.21 0.24 6.96
C GLY A 66 8.02 1.75 7.09
N TRP A 67 7.45 2.40 6.07
CA TRP A 67 7.11 3.82 6.16
C TRP A 67 6.18 4.15 7.34
N TYR A 68 5.18 3.32 7.62
CA TYR A 68 4.27 3.53 8.73
C TYR A 68 4.93 3.22 10.08
N GLU A 69 5.77 2.17 10.14
CA GLU A 69 6.58 1.87 11.33
C GLU A 69 7.51 3.04 11.68
N ASP A 70 8.18 3.62 10.69
CA ASP A 70 9.03 4.81 10.85
C ASP A 70 8.22 6.02 11.35
N LEU A 71 7.01 6.20 10.82
CA LEU A 71 6.10 7.27 11.26
C LEU A 71 5.68 7.09 12.72
N ILE A 72 5.38 5.86 13.15
CA ILE A 72 5.07 5.54 14.55
C ILE A 72 6.30 5.77 15.44
N ALA A 73 7.50 5.37 15.01
CA ALA A 73 8.73 5.61 15.75
C ALA A 73 8.99 7.12 15.93
N LEU A 74 8.76 7.93 14.89
CA LEU A 74 8.80 9.39 14.97
C LEU A 74 7.79 9.92 15.99
N MET A 75 6.54 9.48 15.91
CA MET A 75 5.50 9.92 16.83
C MET A 75 5.83 9.59 18.29
N LEU A 76 6.38 8.40 18.58
CA LEU A 76 6.78 8.02 19.94
C LEU A 76 7.86 8.95 20.50
N ARG A 77 8.80 9.41 19.65
CA ARG A 77 9.85 10.36 20.05
C ARG A 77 9.30 11.77 20.31
N GLU A 78 8.30 12.18 19.54
CA GLU A 78 7.70 13.52 19.62
C GLU A 78 6.54 13.61 20.62
N LEU A 79 6.04 12.47 21.10
CA LEU A 79 4.91 12.38 22.03
C LEU A 79 5.11 13.18 23.33
N PRO A 80 6.29 13.18 24.00
CA PRO A 80 6.50 13.97 25.20
C PRO A 80 6.40 15.47 24.98
N ARG A 81 6.72 15.95 23.77
CA ARG A 81 6.76 17.39 23.46
C ARG A 81 5.40 17.93 23.05
N HIS A 82 4.72 17.22 22.14
CA HIS A 82 3.48 17.70 21.51
C HIS A 82 2.21 17.06 22.10
N GLY A 83 2.33 15.91 22.77
CA GLY A 83 1.20 15.14 23.29
C GLY A 83 0.40 14.41 22.22
N ALA A 84 -0.46 13.47 22.65
CA ALA A 84 -1.16 12.56 21.75
C ALA A 84 -2.11 13.25 20.75
N ALA A 85 -2.77 14.34 21.16
CA ALA A 85 -3.74 15.05 20.32
C ALA A 85 -3.10 15.66 19.07
N ALA A 86 -1.87 16.17 19.16
CA ALA A 86 -1.14 16.75 18.04
C ALA A 86 -0.67 15.68 17.03
N LEU A 87 -0.44 14.46 17.51
CA LEU A 87 0.06 13.34 16.70
C LEU A 87 -1.05 12.46 16.10
N LEU A 88 -2.28 12.57 16.61
CA LEU A 88 -3.43 11.80 16.11
C LEU A 88 -3.65 11.92 14.58
N PRO A 89 -3.50 13.10 13.94
CA PRO A 89 -3.60 13.21 12.49
C PRO A 89 -2.55 12.41 11.73
N LEU A 90 -1.34 12.23 12.29
CA LEU A 90 -0.29 11.40 11.69
C LEU A 90 -0.64 9.91 11.81
N ALA A 91 -1.08 9.49 12.99
CA ALA A 91 -1.48 8.10 13.26
C ALA A 91 -2.61 7.64 12.34
N THR A 92 -3.59 8.52 12.10
CA THR A 92 -4.79 8.21 11.32
C THR A 92 -4.59 8.34 9.81
N ALA A 93 -3.52 9.01 9.34
CA ALA A 93 -3.29 9.27 7.93
C ALA A 93 -3.18 7.99 7.08
N ALA A 94 -2.62 6.91 7.64
CA ALA A 94 -2.52 5.63 6.94
C ALA A 94 -3.90 5.03 6.58
N MET A 95 -4.95 5.37 7.35
CA MET A 95 -6.31 4.88 7.08
C MET A 95 -6.92 5.45 5.80
N ASP A 96 -6.35 6.51 5.24
CA ASP A 96 -6.81 7.13 3.99
C ASP A 96 -6.24 6.43 2.75
N ILE A 97 -5.25 5.55 2.92
CA ILE A 97 -4.70 4.73 1.83
C ILE A 97 -5.66 3.56 1.55
N ARG A 98 -6.64 3.79 0.68
CA ARG A 98 -7.69 2.81 0.31
C ARG A 98 -7.76 2.58 -1.21
N GLY A 99 -8.50 1.55 -1.59
CA GLY A 99 -8.73 1.18 -3.00
C GLY A 99 -7.69 0.22 -3.57
N TYR A 100 -7.68 0.09 -4.89
CA TYR A 100 -6.84 -0.87 -5.63
C TYR A 100 -6.20 -0.23 -6.86
N GLY A 101 -5.02 -0.71 -7.26
CA GLY A 101 -4.30 -0.26 -8.45
C GLY A 101 -4.15 1.28 -8.49
N PRO A 102 -4.54 1.96 -9.58
CA PRO A 102 -4.28 3.39 -9.75
C PRO A 102 -4.90 4.28 -8.65
N VAL A 103 -6.03 3.86 -8.07
CA VAL A 103 -6.68 4.62 -6.99
C VAL A 103 -5.81 4.58 -5.73
N LYS A 104 -5.22 3.43 -5.43
CA LYS A 104 -4.32 3.25 -4.29
C LYS A 104 -3.01 4.00 -4.50
N ASP A 105 -2.43 3.92 -5.70
CA ASP A 105 -1.20 4.64 -6.04
C ASP A 105 -1.35 6.15 -5.80
N LYS A 106 -2.47 6.73 -6.27
CA LYS A 106 -2.78 8.14 -6.03
C LYS A 106 -2.98 8.44 -4.55
N ALA A 107 -3.74 7.61 -3.83
CA ALA A 107 -3.97 7.78 -2.39
C ALA A 107 -2.66 7.75 -1.59
N VAL A 108 -1.71 6.87 -1.96
CA VAL A 108 -0.38 6.81 -1.32
C VAL A 108 0.38 8.13 -1.51
N GLN A 109 0.38 8.69 -2.72
CA GLN A 109 1.05 9.96 -3.00
C GLN A 109 0.43 11.10 -2.20
N ASP A 110 -0.89 11.21 -2.22
CA ASP A 110 -1.63 12.28 -1.54
C ASP A 110 -1.43 12.20 -0.01
N VAL A 111 -1.47 10.99 0.58
CA VAL A 111 -1.26 10.76 2.01
C VAL A 111 0.17 11.06 2.44
N ARG A 112 1.19 10.62 1.68
CA ARG A 112 2.60 10.90 2.00
C ARG A 112 2.87 12.41 2.01
N ALA A 113 2.40 13.12 0.99
CA ALA A 113 2.54 14.58 0.92
C ALA A 113 1.83 15.30 2.08
N ARG A 114 0.68 14.78 2.55
CA ARG A 114 0.00 15.30 3.74
C ARG A 114 0.79 15.03 5.02
N VAL A 115 1.34 13.83 5.19
CA VAL A 115 2.15 13.46 6.35
C VAL A 115 3.39 14.33 6.44
N GLU A 116 4.10 14.56 5.33
CA GLU A 116 5.26 15.47 5.28
C GLU A 116 4.91 16.88 5.79
N ARG A 117 3.76 17.44 5.37
CA ARG A 117 3.29 18.74 5.86
C ARG A 117 2.96 18.73 7.35
N LEU A 118 2.34 17.66 7.85
CA LEU A 118 2.01 17.53 9.27
C LEU A 118 3.27 17.42 10.12
N VAL A 119 4.28 16.65 9.68
CA VAL A 119 5.57 16.54 10.36
C VAL A 119 6.29 17.89 10.36
N ALA A 120 6.31 18.61 9.24
CA ALA A 120 6.88 19.96 9.19
C ALA A 120 6.19 20.94 10.14
N ALA A 121 4.86 20.84 10.29
CA ALA A 121 4.10 21.68 11.21
C ALA A 121 4.39 21.39 12.70
N LEU A 122 4.84 20.18 13.06
CA LEU A 122 5.28 19.89 14.42
C LEU A 122 6.53 20.69 14.78
N ALA A 123 7.49 20.79 13.85
CA ALA A 123 8.73 21.55 14.06
C ALA A 123 8.48 23.06 14.23
N THR A 124 7.44 23.61 13.58
CA THR A 124 7.09 25.04 13.72
C THR A 124 6.36 25.33 15.03
N ASN A 125 5.61 24.38 15.57
CA ASN A 125 4.80 24.54 16.78
C ASN A 125 5.59 24.19 18.06
N ASP A 126 6.85 24.62 18.14
CA ASP A 126 7.84 24.30 19.18
C ASP A 126 7.54 24.94 20.55
N THR A 127 6.27 25.16 20.89
CA THR A 127 5.90 25.67 22.21
C THR A 127 5.87 24.47 23.19
N PRO A 128 6.85 24.34 24.09
CA PRO A 128 6.92 23.20 24.99
C PRO A 128 5.67 23.21 25.88
N ARG A 129 4.93 22.10 25.87
CA ARG A 129 3.85 21.90 26.82
C ARG A 129 4.50 21.75 28.20
N ARG A 130 4.34 22.74 29.07
CA ARG A 130 4.73 22.63 30.48
C ARG A 130 4.04 21.39 31.06
N ALA A 131 4.83 20.45 31.56
CA ALA A 131 4.32 19.30 32.29
C ALA A 131 3.46 19.81 33.46
N ALA A 132 2.22 19.34 33.52
CA ALA A 132 1.32 19.49 34.65
C ALA A 132 1.27 18.16 35.41
#